data_AF-A0AAV2LGI0-F1
#
_entry.id   AF-A0AAV2LGI0-F1
#
_cell.length_a   1.000
_cell.length_b   1.000
_cell.length_c   1.000
_cell.angle_alpha   90.00
_cell.angle_beta   90.00
_cell.angle_gamma   90.00
#
_symmetry.space_group_name_H-M   'P 1'
#
loop_
_entity.id
_entity.type
_entity.pdbx_description
1 polymer ?
#
loop_
_entity_poly.entity_id
_entity_poly.type
_entity_poly.pdbx_seq_one_letter_code
_entity_poly.pdbx_strand_id
1 'polypeptide(L)'
;MTPAHMVPPTNAALYHRQTMEKPPQSPAPRPSAALTVAGLGSGLTEAVVVNPFEVVKVSLQANRDSFKEQPSSFAQARRIMNAGGFGLNGLNRGLTSTLGRHGIFNMIYFGFYFNVKDAFPASQDPTLEFMRKFAIGLVSGTISSCVNIPWDVAKSRIQGPQPVPGEIKYKTCIQTMKLVYKEEG
;
A
#
# COMPACT_ATOMS: atom_id res chain seq x y z
N MET A 1 2.60 57.58 9.43
CA MET A 1 3.11 56.38 8.71
C MET A 1 3.63 55.47 9.81
N THR A 2 2.98 54.38 10.23
CA THR A 2 2.28 53.31 9.50
C THR A 2 1.14 52.76 10.39
N PRO A 3 -0.07 52.45 9.88
CA PRO A 3 -1.13 51.88 10.70
C PRO A 3 -0.94 50.37 10.88
N ALA A 4 -1.22 49.89 12.10
CA ALA A 4 -1.23 48.48 12.46
C ALA A 4 -2.30 47.73 11.65
N HIS A 5 -1.86 46.73 10.88
CA HIS A 5 -2.73 45.80 10.17
C HIS A 5 -3.44 44.90 11.19
N MET A 6 -4.68 45.23 11.52
CA MET A 6 -5.60 44.40 12.29
C MET A 6 -6.04 43.22 11.39
N VAL A 7 -5.58 42.01 11.71
CA VAL A 7 -6.04 40.77 11.06
C VAL A 7 -7.47 40.49 11.52
N PRO A 8 -8.45 40.28 10.61
CA PRO A 8 -9.85 40.14 10.99
C PRO A 8 -10.15 38.77 11.65
N PRO A 9 -11.12 38.68 12.58
CA PRO A 9 -11.42 37.50 13.39
C PRO A 9 -12.19 36.39 12.65
N THR A 10 -12.18 36.39 11.32
CA THR A 10 -13.15 35.64 10.49
C THR A 10 -12.92 34.12 10.45
N ASN A 11 -11.70 33.64 10.76
CA ASN A 11 -11.37 32.22 10.62
C ASN A 11 -11.90 31.34 11.78
N ALA A 12 -12.05 31.89 12.99
CA ALA A 12 -12.52 31.11 14.14
C ALA A 12 -14.01 30.76 14.03
N ALA A 13 -14.84 31.67 13.50
CA ALA A 13 -16.28 31.47 13.34
C ALA A 13 -16.62 30.44 12.24
N LEU A 14 -15.81 30.36 11.19
CA LEU A 14 -15.97 29.36 10.12
C LEU A 14 -15.60 27.95 10.61
N TYR A 15 -14.54 27.84 11.41
CA TYR A 15 -14.19 26.59 12.08
C TYR A 15 -15.27 26.13 13.06
N HIS A 16 -15.84 27.06 13.84
CA HIS A 16 -16.89 26.74 14.80
C HIS A 16 -18.20 26.29 14.12
N ARG A 17 -18.52 26.85 12.95
CA ARG A 17 -19.61 26.36 12.10
C ARG A 17 -19.35 24.96 11.56
N GLN A 18 -18.13 24.68 11.09
CA GLN A 18 -17.78 23.34 10.56
C GLN A 18 -17.84 22.23 11.62
N THR A 19 -17.58 22.54 12.88
CA THR A 19 -17.73 21.55 13.98
C THR A 19 -19.19 21.28 14.37
N MET A 20 -20.10 22.24 14.10
CA MET A 20 -21.52 22.16 14.46
C MET A 20 -22.38 21.49 13.36
N GLU A 21 -21.87 21.39 12.13
CA GLU A 21 -22.59 20.83 10.98
C GLU A 21 -22.37 19.32 10.77
N LYS A 22 -21.51 18.69 11.59
CA LYS A 22 -21.32 17.24 11.52
C LYS A 22 -22.58 16.58 12.13
N PRO A 23 -23.40 15.85 11.35
CA PRO A 23 -24.58 15.20 11.89
C PRO A 23 -24.18 14.24 13.01
N PRO A 24 -25.04 14.02 14.02
CA PRO A 24 -24.74 13.12 15.13
C PRO A 24 -24.35 11.76 14.56
N GLN A 25 -23.11 11.36 14.83
CA GLN A 25 -22.60 10.06 14.41
C GLN A 25 -23.47 9.00 15.11
N SER A 26 -24.37 8.37 14.35
CA SER A 26 -25.17 7.23 14.78
C SER A 26 -24.26 6.21 15.47
N PRO A 27 -24.71 5.45 16.49
CA PRO A 27 -23.87 4.46 17.15
C PRO A 27 -23.56 3.36 16.14
N ALA A 28 -22.45 3.53 15.42
CA ALA A 28 -22.03 2.64 14.37
C ALA A 28 -21.65 1.29 15.02
N PRO A 29 -22.03 0.16 14.42
CA PRO A 29 -21.59 -1.15 14.89
C PRO A 29 -20.06 -1.14 14.91
N ARG A 30 -19.46 -1.53 16.06
CA ARG A 30 -18.02 -1.43 16.40
C ARG A 30 -17.13 -1.12 15.17
N PRO A 31 -16.77 0.16 14.94
CA PRO A 31 -16.31 0.66 13.64
C PRO A 31 -15.02 0.01 13.11
N SER A 32 -14.31 -0.78 13.92
CA SER A 32 -13.03 -1.39 13.56
C SER A 32 -13.14 -2.55 12.56
N ALA A 33 -14.05 -3.51 12.77
CA ALA A 33 -14.08 -4.72 11.95
C ALA A 33 -14.51 -4.45 10.50
N ALA A 34 -15.53 -3.59 10.33
CA ALA A 34 -16.02 -3.21 9.00
C ALA A 34 -14.94 -2.46 8.19
N LEU A 35 -14.19 -1.56 8.84
CA LEU A 35 -13.11 -0.81 8.21
C LEU A 35 -11.90 -1.69 7.88
N THR A 36 -11.57 -2.66 8.73
CA THR A 36 -10.55 -3.67 8.45
C THR A 36 -10.91 -4.53 7.23
N VAL A 37 -12.15 -5.00 7.13
CA VAL A 37 -12.63 -5.78 5.98
C VAL A 37 -12.68 -4.92 4.71
N ALA A 38 -13.11 -3.65 4.83
CA ALA A 38 -13.09 -2.71 3.71
C ALA A 38 -11.66 -2.46 3.21
N GLY A 39 -10.69 -2.29 4.11
CA GLY A 39 -9.27 -2.16 3.78
C GLY A 39 -8.71 -3.41 3.09
N LEU A 40 -9.09 -4.61 3.55
CA LEU A 40 -8.73 -5.85 2.85
C LEU A 40 -9.30 -5.88 1.43
N GLY A 41 -10.61 -5.62 1.28
CA GLY A 41 -11.28 -5.63 -0.02
C GLY A 41 -10.70 -4.61 -1.00
N SER A 42 -10.40 -3.39 -0.54
CA SER A 42 -9.77 -2.37 -1.37
C SER A 42 -8.37 -2.79 -1.81
N GLY A 43 -7.55 -3.34 -0.90
CA GLY A 43 -6.21 -3.81 -1.22
C GLY A 43 -6.19 -5.00 -2.19
N LEU A 44 -7.13 -5.94 -2.06
CA LEU A 44 -7.25 -7.05 -3.01
C LEU A 44 -7.67 -6.57 -4.40
N THR A 45 -8.60 -5.62 -4.47
CA THR A 45 -9.04 -5.05 -5.76
C THR A 45 -7.92 -4.26 -6.43
N GLU A 46 -7.20 -3.45 -5.66
CA GLU A 46 -6.01 -2.72 -6.12
C GLU A 46 -4.96 -3.69 -6.70
N ALA A 47 -4.66 -4.77 -5.98
CA ALA A 47 -3.69 -5.77 -6.41
C ALA A 47 -4.02 -6.38 -7.77
N VAL A 48 -5.29 -6.70 -8.07
CA VAL A 48 -5.69 -7.29 -9.36
C VAL A 48 -5.40 -6.33 -10.52
N VAL A 49 -5.68 -5.04 -10.33
CA VAL A 49 -5.49 -4.01 -11.36
C VAL A 49 -4.02 -3.66 -11.52
N VAL A 50 -3.29 -3.57 -10.41
CA VAL A 50 -1.91 -3.05 -10.36
C VAL A 50 -0.87 -4.12 -10.69
N ASN A 51 -1.16 -5.40 -10.44
CA ASN A 51 -0.18 -6.48 -10.60
C ASN A 51 0.49 -6.55 -12.00
N PRO A 52 -0.21 -6.42 -13.14
CA PRO A 52 0.43 -6.40 -14.45
C PRO A 52 1.49 -5.30 -14.61
N PHE A 53 1.24 -4.13 -14.04
CA PHE A 53 2.15 -2.99 -14.08
C PHE A 53 3.35 -3.22 -13.16
N GLU A 54 3.15 -3.86 -12.01
CA GLU A 54 4.22 -4.19 -11.08
C GLU A 54 5.19 -5.22 -11.66
N VAL A 55 4.70 -6.23 -12.38
CA VAL A 55 5.56 -7.21 -13.05
C VAL A 55 6.48 -6.53 -14.07
N VAL A 56 5.94 -5.60 -14.88
CA VAL A 56 6.73 -4.82 -15.84
C VAL A 56 7.76 -3.95 -15.11
N LYS A 57 7.34 -3.24 -14.05
CA LYS A 57 8.22 -2.41 -13.24
C LYS A 57 9.36 -3.21 -12.60
N VAL A 58 9.06 -4.36 -11.99
CA VAL A 58 10.08 -5.23 -11.37
C VAL A 58 11.04 -5.79 -12.43
N SER A 59 10.53 -6.19 -13.59
CA SER A 59 11.36 -6.66 -14.70
C SER A 59 12.31 -5.57 -15.20
N LEU A 60 11.85 -4.33 -15.33
CA LEU A 60 12.70 -3.19 -15.67
C LEU A 60 13.76 -2.92 -14.60
N GLN A 61 13.37 -2.90 -13.33
CA GLN A 61 14.27 -2.64 -12.21
C GLN A 61 15.31 -3.76 -11.98
N ALA A 62 15.00 -4.99 -12.40
CA ALA A 62 15.93 -6.11 -12.36
C ALA A 62 17.05 -6.00 -13.42
N ASN A 63 16.79 -5.35 -14.56
CA ASN A 63 17.79 -5.11 -15.60
C ASN A 63 18.70 -3.93 -15.19
N ARG A 64 19.57 -4.16 -14.20
CA ARG A 64 20.52 -3.16 -13.66
C ARG A 64 21.71 -2.90 -14.58
N ASP A 65 22.06 -3.86 -15.45
CA ASP A 65 23.32 -3.83 -16.20
C ASP A 65 23.31 -2.96 -17.46
N SER A 66 22.16 -2.40 -17.84
CA SER A 66 22.10 -1.52 -19.02
C SER A 66 21.09 -0.39 -18.84
N PHE A 67 21.42 0.58 -17.96
CA PHE A 67 20.74 1.89 -17.99
C PHE A 67 20.84 2.56 -19.38
N LYS A 68 21.82 2.18 -20.20
CA LYS A 68 21.99 2.66 -21.58
C LYS A 68 21.02 2.01 -22.57
N GLU A 69 20.54 0.80 -22.33
CA GLU A 69 19.62 0.08 -23.23
C GLU A 69 18.38 -0.45 -22.50
N GLN A 70 17.80 0.34 -21.59
CA GLN A 70 16.52 -0.05 -20.99
C GLN A 70 15.40 0.07 -22.04
N PRO A 71 14.72 -1.04 -22.38
CA PRO A 71 13.56 -0.98 -23.25
C PRO A 71 12.42 -0.20 -22.59
N SER A 72 11.55 0.40 -23.40
CA SER A 72 10.36 1.07 -22.90
C SER A 72 9.45 0.11 -22.13
N SER A 73 8.63 0.65 -21.22
CA SER A 73 7.68 -0.15 -20.45
C SER A 73 6.71 -0.92 -21.33
N PHE A 74 6.30 -0.35 -22.47
CA PHE A 74 5.47 -1.04 -23.45
C PHE A 74 6.21 -2.18 -24.16
N ALA A 75 7.47 -1.96 -24.53
CA ALA A 75 8.29 -3.01 -25.12
C ALA A 75 8.51 -4.18 -24.16
N GLN A 76 8.72 -3.92 -22.87
CA GLN A 76 8.81 -4.99 -21.87
C GLN A 76 7.48 -5.69 -21.62
N ALA A 77 6.38 -4.94 -21.52
CA ALA A 77 5.05 -5.54 -21.40
C ALA A 77 4.78 -6.50 -22.56
N ARG A 78 5.11 -6.09 -23.80
CA ARG A 78 4.96 -6.93 -24.99
C ARG A 78 5.88 -8.16 -24.95
N ARG A 79 7.13 -8.02 -24.50
CA ARG A 79 8.06 -9.16 -24.34
C ARG A 79 7.52 -10.18 -23.34
N ILE A 80 7.05 -9.73 -22.17
CA ILE A 80 6.47 -10.59 -21.14
C ILE A 80 5.19 -11.27 -21.66
N MET A 81 4.34 -10.52 -22.35
CA MET A 81 3.11 -11.03 -22.95
C MET A 81 3.38 -12.08 -24.04
N ASN A 82 4.40 -11.88 -24.89
CA ASN A 82 4.79 -12.88 -25.89
C ASN A 82 5.40 -14.14 -25.27
N ALA A 83 6.11 -14.02 -24.14
CA ALA A 83 6.77 -15.15 -23.49
C ALA A 83 5.83 -16.00 -22.61
N GLY A 84 4.93 -15.36 -21.86
CA GLY A 84 4.09 -16.03 -20.85
C GLY A 84 2.61 -15.65 -20.87
N GLY A 85 2.19 -14.80 -21.80
CA GLY A 85 0.80 -14.35 -21.95
C GLY A 85 0.32 -13.41 -20.84
N PHE A 86 -1.00 -13.26 -20.75
CA PHE A 86 -1.66 -12.50 -19.69
C PHE A 86 -1.81 -13.30 -18.38
N GLY A 87 -1.56 -14.61 -18.42
CA GLY A 87 -1.78 -15.50 -17.28
C GLY A 87 -0.74 -15.36 -16.16
N LEU A 88 -0.80 -16.32 -15.21
CA LEU A 88 0.09 -16.39 -14.04
C LEU A 88 1.56 -16.66 -14.39
N ASN A 89 1.86 -17.03 -15.64
CA ASN A 89 3.23 -17.23 -16.12
C ASN A 89 3.83 -15.99 -16.79
N GLY A 90 3.01 -14.98 -17.09
CA GLY A 90 3.43 -13.74 -17.77
C GLY A 90 3.08 -12.50 -16.95
N LEU A 91 2.20 -11.65 -17.49
CA LEU A 91 1.87 -10.36 -16.85
C LEU A 91 1.20 -10.51 -15.47
N ASN A 92 0.52 -11.62 -15.20
CA ASN A 92 -0.08 -11.86 -13.88
C ASN A 92 0.77 -12.73 -12.95
N ARG A 93 2.07 -12.88 -13.24
CA ARG A 93 2.99 -13.62 -12.38
C ARG A 93 3.11 -12.96 -11.00
N GLY A 94 3.01 -13.78 -9.95
CA GLY A 94 3.06 -13.30 -8.57
C GLY A 94 1.78 -12.60 -8.09
N LEU A 95 0.64 -12.76 -8.78
CA LEU A 95 -0.62 -12.17 -8.33
C LEU A 95 -0.96 -12.51 -6.88
N THR A 96 -0.73 -13.75 -6.44
CA THR A 96 -1.00 -14.16 -5.05
C THR A 96 -0.14 -13.43 -4.01
N SER A 97 1.13 -13.14 -4.33
CA SER A 97 2.00 -12.38 -3.41
C SER A 97 1.64 -10.90 -3.42
N THR A 98 1.21 -10.35 -4.57
CA THR A 98 0.68 -8.99 -4.69
C THR A 98 -0.63 -8.81 -3.93
N LEU A 99 -1.55 -9.78 -4.02
CA LEU A 99 -2.80 -9.80 -3.24
C LEU A 99 -2.53 -9.78 -1.74
N GLY A 100 -1.62 -10.65 -1.27
CA GLY A 100 -1.22 -10.66 0.14
C GLY A 100 -0.59 -9.33 0.55
N ARG A 101 0.32 -8.79 -0.27
CA ARG A 101 0.97 -7.50 -0.02
C ARG A 101 -0.04 -6.37 0.19
N HIS A 102 -0.91 -6.11 -0.78
CA HIS A 102 -1.83 -4.97 -0.71
C HIS A 102 -3.00 -5.22 0.23
N GLY A 103 -3.54 -6.45 0.23
CA GLY A 103 -4.65 -6.84 1.08
C GLY A 103 -4.29 -6.75 2.57
N ILE A 104 -3.20 -7.40 2.98
CA ILE A 104 -2.80 -7.44 4.40
C ILE A 104 -2.31 -6.08 4.87
N PHE A 105 -1.55 -5.35 4.04
CA PHE A 105 -1.14 -3.99 4.37
C PHE A 105 -2.35 -3.09 4.63
N ASN A 106 -3.30 -3.01 3.70
CA ASN A 106 -4.48 -2.14 3.87
C ASN A 106 -5.40 -2.60 5.00
N MET A 107 -5.55 -3.91 5.20
CA MET A 107 -6.30 -4.48 6.33
C MET A 107 -5.76 -3.99 7.68
N ILE A 108 -4.45 -4.11 7.89
CA ILE A 108 -3.79 -3.71 9.14
C ILE A 108 -3.76 -2.20 9.28
N TYR A 109 -3.45 -1.48 8.19
CA TYR A 109 -3.41 -0.03 8.18
C TYR A 109 -4.76 0.56 8.57
N PHE A 110 -5.85 0.14 7.91
CA PHE A 110 -7.20 0.64 8.20
C PHE A 110 -7.63 0.24 9.61
N GLY A 111 -7.41 -1.04 9.98
CA GLY A 111 -7.72 -1.52 11.31
C GLY A 111 -7.04 -0.68 12.39
N PHE A 112 -5.72 -0.52 12.33
CA PHE A 112 -4.98 0.22 13.34
C PHE A 112 -5.31 1.72 13.30
N TYR A 113 -5.29 2.33 12.12
CA TYR A 113 -5.48 3.77 11.95
C TYR A 113 -6.81 4.25 12.52
N PHE A 114 -7.93 3.58 12.19
CA PHE A 114 -9.25 4.02 12.65
C PHE A 114 -9.49 3.73 14.13
N ASN A 115 -9.03 2.59 14.66
CA ASN A 115 -9.12 2.32 16.11
C ASN A 115 -8.35 3.37 16.92
N VAL A 116 -7.14 3.72 16.50
CA VAL A 116 -6.31 4.69 17.22
C VAL A 116 -6.82 6.11 17.01
N LYS A 117 -7.23 6.47 15.79
CA LYS A 117 -7.81 7.78 15.51
C LYS A 117 -9.08 8.06 16.33
N ASP A 118 -9.92 7.05 16.55
CA ASP A 118 -11.14 7.21 17.34
C ASP A 118 -10.86 7.21 18.85
N ALA A 119 -9.74 6.61 19.29
CA ALA A 119 -9.30 6.65 20.69
C ALA A 119 -8.73 8.01 21.13
N PHE A 120 -8.19 8.81 20.20
CA PHE A 120 -7.63 10.12 20.49
C PHE A 120 -8.50 11.26 19.94
N PRO A 121 -8.93 12.22 20.78
CA PRO A 121 -9.81 13.30 20.35
C PRO A 121 -9.17 14.18 19.26
N ALA A 122 -10.03 14.71 18.37
CA ALA A 122 -9.61 15.67 17.38
C ALA A 122 -9.16 16.99 18.02
N SER A 123 -8.13 17.61 17.44
CA SER A 123 -7.67 18.92 17.89
C SER A 123 -8.26 20.00 17.00
N GLN A 124 -8.61 21.15 17.58
CA GLN A 124 -9.05 22.31 16.82
C GLN A 124 -7.88 23.07 16.17
N ASP A 125 -6.67 22.92 16.70
CA ASP A 125 -5.46 23.47 16.08
C ASP A 125 -5.08 22.62 14.85
N PRO A 126 -5.05 23.21 13.64
CA PRO A 126 -4.69 22.52 12.40
C PRO A 126 -3.32 21.83 12.46
N THR A 127 -2.34 22.45 13.12
CA THR A 127 -0.97 21.91 13.24
C THR A 127 -0.96 20.67 14.12
N LEU A 128 -1.66 20.75 15.26
CA LEU A 128 -1.76 19.64 16.19
C LEU A 128 -2.60 18.48 15.63
N GLU A 129 -3.66 18.79 14.87
CA GLU A 129 -4.45 17.81 14.12
C GLU A 129 -3.61 17.09 13.05
N PHE A 130 -2.78 17.84 12.33
CA PHE A 130 -1.84 17.27 11.36
C PHE A 130 -0.81 16.36 12.03
N MET A 131 -0.16 16.83 13.10
CA MET A 131 0.80 16.03 13.88
C MET A 131 0.17 14.75 14.44
N ARG A 132 -1.08 14.82 14.96
CA ARG A 132 -1.81 13.63 15.42
C ARG A 132 -2.00 12.62 14.29
N LYS A 133 -2.55 13.06 13.15
CA LYS A 133 -2.77 12.17 11.98
C LYS A 133 -1.46 11.60 11.45
N PHE A 134 -0.40 12.39 11.44
CA PHE A 134 0.92 11.97 11.03
C PHE A 134 1.47 10.88 11.95
N ALA A 135 1.44 11.07 13.27
CA ALA A 135 1.91 10.07 14.22
C ALA A 135 1.13 8.76 14.13
N ILE A 136 -0.21 8.82 14.04
CA ILE A 136 -1.05 7.63 13.88
C ILE A 136 -0.76 6.94 12.54
N GLY A 137 -0.60 7.70 11.47
CA GLY A 137 -0.23 7.21 10.14
C GLY A 137 1.15 6.53 10.12
N LEU A 138 2.12 7.09 10.85
CA LEU A 138 3.47 6.55 10.96
C LEU A 138 3.48 5.21 11.71
N VAL A 139 2.82 5.13 12.86
CA VAL A 139 2.75 3.90 13.66
C VAL A 139 1.97 2.81 12.92
N SER A 140 0.79 3.14 12.37
CA SER A 140 0.01 2.19 11.55
C SER A 140 0.80 1.69 10.35
N GLY A 141 1.47 2.59 9.62
CA GLY A 141 2.30 2.24 8.46
C GLY A 141 3.49 1.36 8.83
N THR A 142 4.11 1.60 9.99
CA THR A 142 5.26 0.82 10.48
C THR A 142 4.84 -0.61 10.83
N ILE A 143 3.78 -0.76 11.63
CA ILE A 143 3.24 -2.08 12.01
C ILE A 143 2.80 -2.85 10.76
N SER A 144 2.07 -2.18 9.85
CA SER A 144 1.63 -2.79 8.59
C SER A 144 2.81 -3.24 7.75
N SER A 145 3.88 -2.42 7.68
CA SER A 145 5.11 -2.77 6.95
C SER A 145 5.79 -3.99 7.55
N CYS A 146 5.95 -4.08 8.87
CA CYS A 146 6.57 -5.22 9.54
C CYS A 146 5.86 -6.55 9.22
N VAL A 147 4.52 -6.56 9.27
CA VAL A 147 3.73 -7.75 8.92
C VAL A 147 3.79 -8.05 7.43
N ASN A 148 4.02 -7.04 6.60
CA ASN A 148 4.02 -7.17 5.16
C ASN A 148 5.35 -7.69 4.55
N ILE A 149 6.46 -7.65 5.32
CA ILE A 149 7.80 -8.07 4.86
C ILE A 149 7.80 -9.46 4.17
N PRO A 150 7.17 -10.52 4.71
CA PRO A 150 7.20 -11.84 4.07
C PRO A 150 6.57 -11.85 2.67
N TRP A 151 5.53 -11.03 2.46
CA TRP A 151 4.86 -10.89 1.16
C TRP A 151 5.75 -10.15 0.15
N ASP A 152 6.51 -9.17 0.63
CA ASP A 152 7.46 -8.40 -0.19
C ASP A 152 8.63 -9.25 -0.64
N VAL A 153 9.12 -10.13 0.23
CA VAL A 153 10.12 -11.15 -0.11
C VAL A 153 9.56 -12.11 -1.15
N ALA A 154 8.35 -12.66 -0.93
CA ALA A 154 7.75 -13.58 -1.89
C ALA A 154 7.53 -12.93 -3.26
N LYS A 155 7.04 -11.69 -3.28
CA LYS A 155 6.82 -10.92 -4.51
C LYS A 155 8.10 -10.66 -5.27
N SER A 156 9.15 -10.16 -4.60
CA SER A 156 10.43 -9.88 -5.25
C SER A 156 11.10 -11.12 -5.82
N ARG A 157 11.02 -12.27 -5.12
CA ARG A 157 11.55 -13.56 -5.60
C ARG A 157 10.76 -14.13 -6.79
N ILE A 158 9.43 -14.00 -6.79
CA ILE A 158 8.57 -14.50 -7.88
C ILE A 158 8.64 -13.60 -9.12
N GLN A 159 8.52 -12.27 -8.94
CA GLN A 159 8.48 -11.32 -10.06
C GLN A 159 9.87 -10.91 -10.55
N GLY A 160 10.91 -11.12 -9.75
CA GLY A 160 12.30 -10.86 -10.09
C GLY A 160 12.94 -11.95 -10.98
N PRO A 161 14.26 -11.82 -11.21
CA PRO A 161 15.04 -12.80 -11.96
C PRO A 161 15.11 -14.12 -11.16
N GLN A 162 15.00 -15.25 -11.87
CA GLN A 162 15.17 -16.56 -11.26
C GLN A 162 16.67 -16.86 -11.04
N PRO A 163 17.05 -17.60 -9.99
CA PRO A 163 18.46 -17.89 -9.71
C PRO A 163 19.16 -18.69 -10.81
N VAL A 164 18.43 -19.57 -11.50
CA VAL A 164 18.95 -20.41 -12.60
C VAL A 164 18.19 -20.06 -13.88
N PRO A 165 18.88 -19.68 -14.97
CA PRO A 165 18.24 -19.42 -16.26
C PRO A 165 17.51 -20.67 -16.76
N GLY A 166 16.22 -20.50 -17.14
CA GLY A 166 15.39 -21.60 -17.66
C GLY A 166 14.62 -22.39 -16.60
N GLU A 167 14.94 -22.25 -15.31
CA GLU A 167 14.22 -22.92 -14.23
C GLU A 167 13.42 -21.93 -13.37
N ILE A 168 12.14 -22.24 -13.15
CA ILE A 168 11.27 -21.45 -12.27
C ILE A 168 11.32 -22.06 -10.87
N LYS A 169 12.20 -21.52 -10.02
CA LYS A 169 12.34 -21.91 -8.61
C LYS A 169 11.16 -21.41 -7.78
N TYR A 170 10.73 -20.17 -7.99
CA TYR A 170 9.68 -19.50 -7.20
C TYR A 170 8.38 -19.40 -8.01
N LYS A 171 7.41 -20.29 -7.75
CA LYS A 171 6.15 -20.38 -8.51
C LYS A 171 4.96 -19.76 -7.78
N THR A 172 4.80 -20.12 -6.50
CA THR A 172 3.66 -19.66 -5.70
C THR A 172 4.12 -18.94 -4.44
N CYS A 173 3.27 -18.07 -3.90
CA CYS A 173 3.60 -17.24 -2.76
C CYS A 173 3.96 -18.06 -1.52
N ILE A 174 3.11 -19.01 -1.12
CA ILE A 174 3.34 -19.85 0.06
C ILE A 174 4.56 -20.77 -0.13
N GLN A 175 4.72 -21.36 -1.32
CA GLN A 175 5.90 -22.17 -1.64
C GLN A 175 7.18 -21.33 -1.53
N THR A 176 7.16 -20.11 -2.07
CA THR A 176 8.31 -19.19 -2.01
C THR A 176 8.65 -18.81 -0.59
N MET A 177 7.67 -18.43 0.24
CA MET A 177 7.92 -18.11 1.65
C MET A 177 8.51 -19.30 2.41
N LYS A 178 7.93 -20.51 2.23
CA LYS A 178 8.46 -21.73 2.87
C LYS A 178 9.87 -22.05 2.42
N LEU A 179 10.17 -21.85 1.13
CA LEU A 179 11.49 -22.12 0.57
C LEU A 179 12.52 -21.14 1.11
N VAL A 180 12.21 -19.84 1.11
CA VAL A 180 13.08 -18.82 1.68
C VAL A 180 13.33 -19.07 3.17
N TYR A 181 12.29 -19.38 3.94
CA TYR A 181 12.45 -19.71 5.37
C TYR A 181 13.36 -20.94 5.59
N LYS A 182 13.25 -21.96 4.72
CA LYS A 182 14.08 -23.16 4.81
C LYS A 182 15.54 -22.92 4.39
N GLU A 183 15.77 -22.06 3.40
CA GLU A 183 17.09 -21.82 2.81
C GLU A 183 17.87 -20.70 3.52
N GLU A 184 17.20 -19.66 3.99
CA GLU A 184 17.80 -18.43 4.50
C GLU A 184 17.57 -18.19 6.01
N GLY A 185 16.55 -18.83 6.61
CA GLY A 185 16.13 -18.62 8.01
C GLY A 185 15.04 -17.58 8.14
#